data_AF-A0A0M9Z800-F1
#
_entry.id   AF-A0A0M9Z800-F1
#
_cell.length_a   1.000
_cell.length_b   1.000
_cell.length_c   1.000
_cell.angle_alpha   90.00
_cell.angle_beta   90.00
_cell.angle_gamma   90.00
#
_symmetry.space_group_name_H-M   'P 1'
#
loop_
_entity.id
_entity.type
_entity.pdbx_description
1 polymer ?
#
loop_
_entity_poly.entity_id
_entity_poly.type
_entity_poly.pdbx_seq_one_letter_code
_entity_poly.pdbx_strand_id
1 'polypeptide(L)'
;MLDEIAESIVTKQQQLKPESIISVMAVDLYENVRRLLSLSGEADAESVTRLIPQAQRTINRFLEMSGLRLYVFVDDFYYLPRNDQPRILDMLHGAVRDCNAWLKIASIRHLTRWFQSSPPLGLQTMHDADLIDLDVTLQDPLRAKTFLESILQQYAKHVGVASLGRLFHPAALDRLVLASGAVPRDYLVLAGSSISKAQRRQNSKLVGVQDVNQAAGDAAQVKLQELEDDMAADVDSATRTISGLKFIRNFCLEETSFTYFLIRYRDKEDNPHLYNIITDLLDVRMIHLIDSGVSDAHAAGQRSEVYMLDLSQFSGSRLKQGIQVLDFSGGKIVSRKTRTAEPAKTGHTPRQVISILRAGPTFELPRLSELAPQ
;
A
#
# COMPACT_ATOMS: atom_id res chain seq x y z
N MET A 1 -22.61 24.00 9.88
CA MET A 1 -21.34 23.64 9.22
C MET A 1 -21.52 23.25 7.75
N LEU A 2 -22.18 22.14 7.38
CA LEU A 2 -22.41 21.83 5.95
C LEU A 2 -23.36 22.83 5.27
N ASP A 3 -24.42 23.25 5.96
CA ASP A 3 -25.37 24.24 5.43
C ASP A 3 -24.73 25.63 5.29
N GLU A 4 -23.86 26.04 6.21
CA GLU A 4 -23.10 27.30 6.14
C GLU A 4 -22.04 27.28 5.01
N ILE A 5 -21.44 26.10 4.75
CA ILE A 5 -20.53 25.92 3.62
C ILE A 5 -21.31 25.98 2.31
N ALA A 6 -22.46 25.30 2.23
CA ALA A 6 -23.33 25.32 1.05
C ALA A 6 -23.86 26.73 0.78
N GLU A 7 -24.32 27.44 1.80
CA GLU A 7 -24.78 28.82 1.71
C GLU A 7 -23.64 29.74 1.28
N SER A 8 -22.43 29.62 1.87
CA SER A 8 -21.26 30.38 1.43
C SER A 8 -20.85 30.09 -0.02
N ILE A 9 -20.97 28.85 -0.49
CA ILE A 9 -20.66 28.47 -1.87
C ILE A 9 -21.71 29.05 -2.82
N VAL A 10 -23.00 28.93 -2.47
CA VAL A 10 -24.12 29.46 -3.28
C VAL A 10 -24.07 30.98 -3.35
N THR A 11 -23.84 31.69 -2.23
CA THR A 11 -23.71 33.15 -2.23
C THR A 11 -22.51 33.62 -3.05
N LYS A 12 -21.37 32.90 -2.99
CA LYS A 12 -20.19 33.20 -3.81
C LYS A 12 -20.38 32.84 -5.30
N GLN A 13 -21.10 31.78 -5.62
CA GLN A 13 -21.50 31.45 -6.99
C GLN A 13 -22.49 32.48 -7.55
N GLN A 14 -23.43 32.98 -6.75
CA GLN A 14 -24.39 34.01 -7.14
C GLN A 14 -23.72 35.36 -7.44
N GLN A 15 -22.53 35.63 -6.89
CA GLN A 15 -21.72 36.80 -7.24
C GLN A 15 -21.03 36.67 -8.61
N LEU A 16 -20.86 35.45 -9.13
CA LEU A 16 -20.38 35.21 -10.49
C LEU A 16 -21.57 35.19 -11.44
N LYS A 17 -21.89 36.36 -12.03
CA LYS A 17 -22.90 36.43 -13.10
C LYS A 17 -22.51 35.49 -14.25
N PRO A 18 -23.48 34.86 -14.96
CA PRO A 18 -23.21 34.01 -16.13
C PRO A 18 -22.40 34.71 -17.24
N GLU A 19 -22.49 36.04 -17.30
CA GLU A 19 -21.76 36.92 -18.23
C GLU A 19 -20.40 37.39 -17.68
N SER A 20 -19.96 36.87 -16.53
CA SER A 20 -18.67 37.24 -15.96
C SER A 20 -17.54 36.76 -16.86
N ILE A 21 -16.44 37.52 -16.90
CA ILE A 21 -15.25 37.18 -17.67
C ILE A 21 -14.72 35.77 -17.31
N ILE A 22 -14.90 35.34 -16.06
CA ILE A 22 -14.53 33.99 -15.61
C ILE A 22 -15.41 32.93 -16.27
N SER A 23 -16.73 33.14 -16.33
CA SER A 23 -17.66 32.20 -16.96
C SER A 23 -17.32 31.99 -18.43
N VAL A 24 -16.98 33.07 -19.14
CA VAL A 24 -16.51 33.00 -20.55
C VAL A 24 -15.19 32.22 -20.64
N MET A 25 -14.20 32.55 -19.81
CA MET A 25 -12.90 31.84 -19.80
C MET A 25 -13.06 30.33 -19.50
N ALA A 26 -13.96 29.98 -18.57
CA ALA A 26 -14.22 28.60 -18.20
C ALA A 26 -14.93 27.83 -19.33
N VAL A 27 -15.89 28.46 -20.01
CA VAL A 27 -16.55 27.88 -21.20
C VAL A 27 -15.56 27.68 -22.33
N ASP A 28 -14.70 28.67 -22.62
CA ASP A 28 -13.67 28.55 -23.66
C ASP A 28 -12.68 27.42 -23.35
N LEU A 29 -12.25 27.31 -22.09
CA LEU A 29 -11.38 26.21 -21.64
C LEU A 29 -12.08 24.85 -21.82
N TYR A 30 -13.34 24.76 -21.39
CA TYR A 30 -14.14 23.53 -21.53
C TYR A 30 -14.30 23.11 -22.98
N GLU A 31 -14.65 24.03 -23.88
CA GLU A 31 -14.82 23.74 -25.31
C GLU A 31 -13.48 23.36 -25.97
N ASN A 32 -12.37 24.00 -25.59
CA ASN A 32 -11.04 23.61 -26.04
C ASN A 32 -10.66 22.19 -25.61
N VAL A 33 -10.92 21.84 -24.34
CA VAL A 33 -10.68 20.48 -23.83
C VAL A 33 -11.57 19.48 -24.56
N ARG A 34 -12.86 19.78 -24.72
CA ARG A 34 -13.82 18.92 -25.42
C ARG A 34 -13.40 18.68 -26.88
N ARG A 35 -12.96 19.72 -27.57
CA ARG A 35 -12.43 19.62 -28.93
C ARG A 35 -11.22 18.68 -28.99
N LEU A 36 -10.27 18.81 -28.07
CA LEU A 36 -9.09 17.94 -28.05
C LEU A 36 -9.43 16.49 -27.71
N LEU A 37 -10.37 16.25 -26.80
CA LEU A 37 -10.88 14.91 -26.50
C LEU A 37 -11.58 14.28 -27.71
N SER A 38 -12.26 15.07 -28.55
CA SER A 38 -12.91 14.57 -29.76
C SER A 38 -11.94 14.06 -30.84
N LEU A 39 -10.67 14.47 -30.78
CA LEU A 39 -9.62 14.03 -31.71
C LEU A 39 -9.11 12.60 -31.41
N SER A 40 -9.64 11.92 -30.39
CA SER A 40 -9.41 10.49 -30.13
C SER A 40 -7.94 10.04 -30.12
N GLY A 41 -7.02 10.90 -29.65
CA GLY A 41 -5.58 10.61 -29.58
C GLY A 41 -4.74 11.19 -30.73
N GLU A 42 -5.37 11.84 -31.72
CA GLU A 42 -4.67 12.55 -32.81
C GLU A 42 -4.26 13.98 -32.42
N ALA A 43 -4.56 14.42 -31.20
CA ALA A 43 -4.17 15.73 -30.70
C ALA A 43 -2.64 15.84 -30.58
N ASP A 44 -2.07 16.90 -31.14
CA ASP A 44 -0.64 17.17 -30.99
C ASP A 44 -0.28 17.61 -29.56
N ALA A 45 0.94 17.29 -29.14
CA ALA A 45 1.41 17.57 -27.77
C ALA A 45 1.44 19.08 -27.45
N GLU A 46 1.63 19.94 -28.45
CA GLU A 46 1.65 21.39 -28.26
C GLU A 46 0.27 21.93 -27.91
N SER A 47 -0.77 21.47 -28.62
CA SER A 47 -2.17 21.79 -28.33
C SER A 47 -2.58 21.41 -26.91
N VAL A 48 -2.13 20.25 -26.42
CA VAL A 48 -2.36 19.82 -25.03
C VAL A 48 -1.60 20.70 -24.05
N THR A 49 -0.32 21.01 -24.33
CA THR A 49 0.52 21.86 -23.47
C THR A 49 -0.05 23.27 -23.33
N ARG A 50 -0.67 23.81 -24.39
CA ARG A 50 -1.33 25.13 -24.36
C ARG A 50 -2.55 25.18 -23.43
N LEU A 51 -3.14 24.05 -23.06
CA LEU A 51 -4.22 24.01 -22.06
C LEU A 51 -3.73 24.38 -20.66
N ILE A 52 -2.49 24.04 -20.31
CA ILE A 52 -1.94 24.25 -18.96
C ILE A 52 -2.02 25.72 -18.53
N PRO A 53 -1.46 26.70 -19.27
CA PRO A 53 -1.57 28.11 -18.89
C PRO A 53 -3.00 28.66 -19.02
N GLN A 54 -3.86 28.08 -19.86
CA GLN A 54 -5.27 28.47 -19.94
C GLN A 54 -6.03 28.03 -18.68
N ALA A 55 -5.81 26.80 -18.24
CA ALA A 55 -6.36 26.25 -17.00
C ALA A 55 -5.86 27.05 -15.80
N GLN A 56 -4.55 27.30 -15.71
CA GLN A 56 -3.96 28.08 -14.63
C GLN A 56 -4.57 29.47 -14.51
N ARG A 57 -4.67 30.24 -15.59
CA ARG A 57 -5.27 31.58 -15.56
C ARG A 57 -6.74 31.56 -15.15
N THR A 58 -7.49 30.56 -15.63
CA THR A 58 -8.91 30.41 -15.32
C THR A 58 -9.11 30.05 -13.85
N ILE A 59 -8.33 29.10 -13.33
CA ILE A 59 -8.36 28.68 -11.93
C ILE A 59 -7.92 29.82 -11.02
N ASN A 60 -6.81 30.51 -11.32
CA ASN A 60 -6.32 31.60 -10.49
C ASN A 60 -7.36 32.71 -10.36
N ARG A 61 -7.89 33.18 -11.50
CA ARG A 61 -8.89 34.26 -11.51
C ARG A 61 -10.17 33.87 -10.76
N PHE A 62 -10.62 32.63 -10.92
CA PHE A 62 -11.76 32.11 -10.16
C PHE A 62 -11.50 32.13 -8.65
N LEU A 63 -10.31 31.68 -8.20
CA LEU A 63 -9.96 31.64 -6.79
C LEU A 63 -9.76 33.03 -6.18
N GLU A 64 -9.15 33.96 -6.91
CA GLU A 64 -9.00 35.36 -6.51
C GLU A 64 -10.36 36.05 -6.32
N MET A 65 -11.28 35.89 -7.27
CA MET A 65 -12.61 36.54 -7.19
C MET A 65 -13.53 35.89 -6.16
N SER A 66 -13.46 34.57 -5.98
CA SER A 66 -14.28 33.85 -5.01
C SER A 66 -13.71 33.87 -3.59
N GLY A 67 -12.42 34.16 -3.42
CA GLY A 67 -11.71 34.02 -2.15
C GLY A 67 -11.79 32.59 -1.58
N LEU A 68 -11.89 31.59 -2.45
CA LEU A 68 -11.93 30.18 -2.08
C LEU A 68 -10.54 29.54 -2.13
N ARG A 69 -10.45 28.33 -1.60
CA ARG A 69 -9.29 27.45 -1.66
C ARG A 69 -9.68 26.19 -2.39
N LEU A 70 -8.88 25.75 -3.34
CA LEU A 70 -9.12 24.52 -4.10
C LEU A 70 -8.25 23.38 -3.56
N TYR A 71 -8.84 22.22 -3.30
CA TYR A 71 -8.10 20.99 -3.00
C TYR A 71 -8.46 19.96 -4.06
N VAL A 72 -7.47 19.53 -4.83
CA VAL A 72 -7.62 18.50 -5.87
C VAL A 72 -7.02 17.21 -5.34
N PHE A 73 -7.86 16.20 -5.15
CA PHE A 73 -7.43 14.87 -4.76
C PHE A 73 -7.40 13.99 -6.01
N VAL A 74 -6.24 13.41 -6.30
CA VAL A 74 -6.07 12.42 -7.36
C VAL A 74 -5.74 11.11 -6.66
N ASP A 75 -6.71 10.20 -6.65
CA ASP A 75 -6.54 8.87 -6.06
C ASP A 75 -5.99 7.88 -7.10
N ASP A 76 -5.39 6.81 -6.61
CA ASP A 76 -4.84 5.70 -7.41
C ASP A 76 -4.00 6.12 -8.63
N PHE A 77 -3.17 7.15 -8.46
CA PHE A 77 -2.37 7.73 -9.57
C PHE A 77 -1.45 6.71 -10.25
N TYR A 78 -1.15 5.59 -9.58
CA TYR A 78 -0.29 4.52 -10.09
C TYR A 78 -0.91 3.75 -11.26
N TYR A 79 -2.23 3.84 -11.49
CA TYR A 79 -2.87 3.23 -12.67
C TYR A 79 -2.43 3.88 -13.99
N LEU A 80 -1.90 5.09 -13.96
CA LEU A 80 -1.36 5.73 -15.16
C LEU A 80 -0.07 5.04 -15.59
N PRO A 81 0.17 4.91 -16.91
CA PRO A 81 1.43 4.36 -17.42
C PRO A 81 2.63 5.05 -16.80
N ARG A 82 3.56 4.27 -16.22
CA ARG A 82 4.69 4.79 -15.44
C ARG A 82 5.58 5.79 -16.18
N ASN A 83 5.65 5.68 -17.51
CA ASN A 83 6.39 6.59 -18.37
C ASN A 83 5.69 7.95 -18.58
N ASP A 84 4.36 7.98 -18.46
CA ASP A 84 3.56 9.20 -18.61
C ASP A 84 3.33 9.93 -17.29
N GLN A 85 3.46 9.24 -16.16
CA GLN A 85 3.24 9.78 -14.82
C GLN A 85 3.98 11.11 -14.54
N PRO A 86 5.30 11.28 -14.81
CA PRO A 86 5.96 12.57 -14.60
C PRO A 86 5.34 13.69 -15.44
N ARG A 87 5.00 13.41 -16.71
CA ARG A 87 4.40 14.39 -17.61
C ARG A 87 3.04 14.85 -17.10
N ILE A 88 2.22 13.91 -16.66
CA ILE A 88 0.87 14.21 -16.15
C ILE A 88 0.94 15.04 -14.87
N LEU A 89 1.86 14.72 -13.96
CA LEU A 89 2.04 15.53 -12.75
C LEU A 89 2.53 16.94 -13.05
N ASP A 90 3.43 17.10 -14.01
CA ASP A 90 3.91 18.40 -14.46
C ASP A 90 2.75 19.25 -15.01
N MET A 91 1.89 18.64 -15.83
CA MET A 91 0.68 19.29 -16.35
C MET A 91 -0.31 19.69 -15.24
N LEU A 92 -0.58 18.79 -14.29
CA LEU A 92 -1.49 19.05 -13.17
C LEU A 92 -0.95 20.18 -12.28
N HIS A 93 0.33 20.13 -11.93
CA HIS A 93 0.99 21.15 -11.13
C HIS A 93 1.02 22.49 -11.87
N GLY A 94 1.37 22.49 -13.15
CA GLY A 94 1.34 23.68 -14.00
C GLY A 94 -0.05 24.34 -14.06
N ALA A 95 -1.12 23.54 -14.08
CA ALA A 95 -2.50 24.04 -14.11
C ALA A 95 -2.94 24.71 -12.80
N VAL A 96 -2.26 24.45 -11.68
CA VAL A 96 -2.59 25.05 -10.37
C VAL A 96 -1.46 25.90 -9.80
N ARG A 97 -0.38 26.09 -10.56
CA ARG A 97 0.80 26.83 -10.13
C ARG A 97 0.43 28.28 -9.83
N ASP A 98 0.98 28.80 -8.74
CA ASP A 98 0.73 30.16 -8.23
C ASP A 98 -0.76 30.46 -7.94
N CYS A 99 -1.60 29.43 -7.81
CA CYS A 99 -2.99 29.54 -7.40
C CYS A 99 -3.15 29.23 -5.90
N ASN A 100 -4.27 29.65 -5.31
CA ASN A 100 -4.70 29.23 -3.96
C ASN A 100 -5.28 27.79 -3.97
N ALA A 101 -4.50 26.85 -4.51
CA ALA A 101 -4.89 25.49 -4.82
C ALA A 101 -3.82 24.49 -4.36
N TRP A 102 -4.25 23.33 -3.87
CA TRP A 102 -3.36 22.26 -3.41
C TRP A 102 -3.69 20.94 -4.10
N LEU A 103 -2.66 20.27 -4.62
CA LEU A 103 -2.76 18.92 -5.14
C LEU A 103 -2.45 17.91 -4.03
N LYS A 104 -3.27 16.88 -3.94
CA LYS A 104 -3.05 15.70 -3.09
C LYS A 104 -3.10 14.47 -3.98
N ILE A 105 -1.92 13.97 -4.32
CA ILE A 105 -1.76 12.80 -5.20
C ILE A 105 -1.55 11.58 -4.30
N ALA A 106 -2.51 10.66 -4.30
CA ALA A 106 -2.38 9.37 -3.65
C ALA A 106 -1.91 8.33 -4.67
N SER A 107 -0.87 7.58 -4.30
CA SER A 107 -0.23 6.61 -5.18
C SER A 107 0.59 5.60 -4.38
N ILE A 108 1.06 4.54 -5.03
CA ILE A 108 1.89 3.52 -4.39
C ILE A 108 3.35 3.70 -4.79
N ARG A 109 4.23 3.95 -3.81
CA ARG A 109 5.60 4.45 -3.99
C ARG A 109 6.40 3.78 -5.12
N HIS A 110 6.42 2.46 -5.21
CA HIS A 110 7.23 1.73 -6.19
C HIS A 110 6.60 1.71 -7.60
N LEU A 111 5.27 1.86 -7.71
CA LEU A 111 4.54 1.98 -8.98
C LEU A 111 4.54 3.42 -9.50
N THR A 112 4.87 4.39 -8.65
CA THR A 112 4.88 5.81 -9.00
C THR A 112 6.27 6.29 -9.37
N ARG A 113 6.39 6.87 -10.56
CA ARG A 113 7.49 7.72 -10.98
C ARG A 113 6.99 9.15 -11.03
N TRP A 114 7.16 9.88 -9.94
CA TRP A 114 6.68 11.26 -9.85
C TRP A 114 7.64 12.30 -10.45
N PHE A 115 8.91 11.92 -10.66
CA PHE A 115 9.95 12.80 -11.20
C PHE A 115 10.89 12.05 -12.16
N GLN A 116 11.34 12.75 -13.19
CA GLN A 116 12.43 12.37 -14.08
C GLN A 116 13.44 13.52 -14.14
N SER A 117 14.74 13.23 -14.13
CA SER A 117 15.79 14.25 -14.12
C SER A 117 16.24 14.74 -15.51
N SER A 118 16.06 13.96 -16.57
CA SER A 118 16.55 14.28 -17.91
C SER A 118 15.59 13.84 -19.03
N PRO A 119 14.93 14.78 -19.76
CA PRO A 119 14.74 16.17 -19.32
C PRO A 119 13.98 16.20 -17.97
N PRO A 120 14.19 17.24 -17.15
CA PRO A 120 13.49 17.38 -15.87
C PRO A 120 11.98 17.46 -16.11
N LEU A 121 11.21 16.58 -15.48
CA LEU A 121 9.76 16.49 -15.66
C LEU A 121 9.10 15.91 -14.40
N GLY A 122 7.92 16.41 -14.03
CA GLY A 122 7.15 15.97 -12.87
C GLY A 122 7.39 16.86 -11.66
N LEU A 123 7.29 16.29 -10.45
CA LEU A 123 7.37 17.03 -9.19
C LEU A 123 8.64 16.67 -8.44
N GLN A 124 9.57 17.60 -8.32
CA GLN A 124 10.78 17.36 -7.55
C GLN A 124 10.46 17.41 -6.05
N THR A 125 10.78 16.34 -5.32
CA THR A 125 10.56 16.27 -3.87
C THR A 125 11.34 17.36 -3.14
N MET A 126 10.75 17.93 -2.07
CA MET A 126 11.26 19.09 -1.30
C MET A 126 11.23 20.44 -2.04
N HIS A 127 10.98 20.43 -3.35
CA HIS A 127 10.91 21.65 -4.17
C HIS A 127 9.47 21.91 -4.61
N ASP A 128 8.87 20.97 -5.33
CA ASP A 128 7.51 21.07 -5.86
C ASP A 128 6.48 20.30 -5.00
N ALA A 129 6.92 19.24 -4.32
CA ALA A 129 6.05 18.37 -3.55
C ALA A 129 6.70 17.80 -2.29
N ASP A 130 5.89 17.64 -1.24
CA ASP A 130 6.25 16.89 -0.04
C ASP A 130 5.65 15.48 -0.11
N LEU A 131 6.44 14.49 0.32
CA LEU A 131 5.98 13.11 0.44
C LEU A 131 5.44 12.87 1.84
N ILE A 132 4.20 12.41 1.91
CA ILE A 132 3.55 11.99 3.16
C ILE A 132 3.41 10.48 3.11
N ASP A 133 4.18 9.79 3.95
CA ASP A 133 4.08 8.34 4.11
C ASP A 133 2.93 8.01 5.09
N LEU A 134 1.90 7.35 4.56
CA LEU A 134 0.75 6.89 5.36
C LEU A 134 0.92 5.43 5.79
N ASP A 135 1.97 4.75 5.35
CA ASP A 135 2.15 3.33 5.62
C ASP A 135 2.49 3.10 7.09
N VAL A 136 1.69 2.24 7.71
CA VAL A 136 2.02 1.65 9.00
C VAL A 136 2.51 0.25 8.69
N THR A 137 3.80 0.01 8.91
CA THR A 137 4.45 -1.23 8.51
C THR A 137 4.60 -2.20 9.68
N LEU A 138 4.83 -3.47 9.36
CA LEU A 138 5.14 -4.51 10.34
C LEU A 138 6.54 -4.39 10.95
N GLN A 139 7.33 -3.38 10.57
CA GLN A 139 8.62 -3.07 11.18
C GLN A 139 8.48 -2.56 12.62
N ASP A 140 7.36 -1.92 12.94
CA ASP A 140 6.98 -1.55 14.31
C ASP A 140 5.63 -2.19 14.66
N PRO A 141 5.61 -3.46 15.10
CA PRO A 141 4.38 -4.19 15.40
C PRO A 141 3.54 -3.53 16.50
N LEU A 142 4.15 -2.83 17.45
CA LEU A 142 3.43 -2.16 18.54
C LEU A 142 2.68 -0.93 18.02
N ARG A 143 3.34 -0.11 17.20
CA ARG A 143 2.70 1.03 16.54
C ARG A 143 1.59 0.56 15.60
N ALA A 144 1.85 -0.47 14.80
CA ALA A 144 0.84 -1.08 13.92
C ALA A 144 -0.39 -1.55 14.69
N LYS A 145 -0.18 -2.33 15.76
CA LYS A 145 -1.24 -2.78 16.64
C LYS A 145 -2.05 -1.63 17.21
N THR A 146 -1.37 -0.66 17.83
CA THR A 146 -2.03 0.47 18.49
C THR A 146 -2.87 1.27 17.51
N PHE A 147 -2.33 1.55 16.32
CA PHE A 147 -3.02 2.28 15.28
C PHE A 147 -4.27 1.53 14.79
N LEU A 148 -4.14 0.28 14.38
CA LEU A 148 -5.23 -0.52 13.82
C LEU A 148 -6.33 -0.82 14.84
N GLU A 149 -5.95 -1.16 16.07
CA GLU A 149 -6.91 -1.33 17.16
C GLU A 149 -7.64 -0.03 17.47
N SER A 150 -6.97 1.13 17.39
CA SER A 150 -7.62 2.42 17.62
C SER A 150 -8.71 2.71 16.59
N ILE A 151 -8.46 2.38 15.31
CA ILE A 151 -9.43 2.53 14.21
C ILE A 151 -10.63 1.61 14.49
N LEU A 152 -10.40 0.30 14.66
CA LEU A 152 -11.49 -0.65 14.91
C LEU A 152 -12.27 -0.31 16.19
N GLN A 153 -11.59 0.19 17.22
CA GLN A 153 -12.21 0.62 18.48
C GLN A 153 -13.15 1.83 18.29
N GLN A 154 -12.85 2.75 17.37
CA GLN A 154 -13.75 3.86 17.04
C GLN A 154 -15.04 3.35 16.38
N TYR A 155 -14.92 2.45 15.39
CA TYR A 155 -16.08 1.79 14.77
C TYR A 155 -16.90 1.00 15.79
N ALA A 156 -16.24 0.22 16.65
CA ALA A 156 -16.88 -0.55 17.70
C ALA A 156 -17.67 0.36 18.66
N LYS A 157 -17.09 1.49 19.10
CA LYS A 157 -17.78 2.46 19.96
C LYS A 157 -19.01 3.06 19.28
N HIS A 158 -18.90 3.38 17.99
CA HIS A 158 -20.00 3.95 17.22
C HIS A 158 -21.24 3.04 17.20
N VAL A 159 -21.04 1.71 17.21
CA VAL A 159 -22.14 0.72 17.27
C VAL A 159 -22.45 0.23 18.70
N GLY A 160 -21.98 0.92 19.73
CA GLY A 160 -22.29 0.62 21.13
C GLY A 160 -21.40 -0.43 21.81
N VAL A 161 -20.31 -0.88 21.16
CA VAL A 161 -19.35 -1.81 21.75
C VAL A 161 -18.23 -1.03 22.45
N ALA A 162 -18.26 -1.02 23.79
CA ALA A 162 -17.35 -0.21 24.60
C ALA A 162 -15.85 -0.56 24.44
N SER A 163 -15.52 -1.83 24.16
CA SER A 163 -14.13 -2.30 24.07
C SER A 163 -13.99 -3.49 23.12
N LEU A 164 -12.89 -3.56 22.35
CA LEU A 164 -12.60 -4.70 21.45
C LEU A 164 -12.52 -6.05 22.17
N GLY A 165 -12.11 -6.08 23.44
CA GLY A 165 -12.08 -7.30 24.26
C GLY A 165 -13.44 -7.97 24.48
N ARG A 166 -14.55 -7.31 24.14
CA ARG A 166 -15.90 -7.91 24.12
C ARG A 166 -16.20 -8.70 22.85
N LEU A 167 -15.37 -8.55 21.82
CA LEU A 167 -15.54 -9.20 20.52
C LEU A 167 -14.38 -10.15 20.22
N PHE A 168 -13.15 -9.80 20.62
CA PHE A 168 -11.93 -10.53 20.27
C PHE A 168 -11.15 -10.96 21.50
N HIS A 169 -10.55 -12.16 21.44
CA HIS A 169 -9.42 -12.48 22.31
C HIS A 169 -8.21 -11.61 21.94
N PRO A 170 -7.35 -11.20 22.91
CA PRO A 170 -6.17 -10.39 22.62
C PRO A 170 -5.24 -11.00 21.56
N ALA A 171 -5.05 -12.32 21.59
CA ALA A 171 -4.25 -13.03 20.59
C ALA A 171 -4.87 -12.99 19.17
N ALA A 172 -6.19 -12.86 19.05
CA ALA A 172 -6.85 -12.69 17.76
C ALA A 172 -6.61 -11.29 17.18
N LEU A 173 -6.56 -10.26 18.03
CA LEU A 173 -6.19 -8.90 17.61
C LEU A 173 -4.73 -8.84 17.14
N ASP A 174 -3.80 -9.44 17.88
CA ASP A 174 -2.41 -9.58 17.44
C ASP A 174 -2.33 -10.31 16.08
N ARG A 175 -3.13 -11.38 15.92
CA ARG A 175 -3.17 -12.13 14.66
C ARG A 175 -3.77 -11.33 13.52
N LEU A 176 -4.76 -10.48 13.74
CA LEU A 176 -5.32 -9.60 12.73
C LEU A 176 -4.31 -8.57 12.21
N VAL A 177 -3.45 -8.04 13.09
CA VAL A 177 -2.37 -7.13 12.68
C VAL A 177 -1.44 -7.83 11.69
N LEU A 178 -1.03 -9.06 12.01
CA LEU A 178 -0.24 -9.89 11.11
C LEU A 178 -0.98 -10.20 9.80
N ALA A 179 -2.23 -10.65 9.90
CA ALA A 179 -3.05 -11.09 8.77
C ALA A 179 -3.35 -9.99 7.75
N SER A 180 -3.38 -8.74 8.21
CA SER A 180 -3.67 -7.57 7.38
C SER A 180 -2.43 -6.92 6.79
N GLY A 181 -1.22 -7.40 7.10
CA GLY A 181 0.01 -6.71 6.69
C GLY A 181 0.13 -5.29 7.27
N ALA A 182 -0.51 -5.04 8.41
CA ALA A 182 -0.73 -3.71 8.98
C ALA A 182 -1.52 -2.69 8.11
N VAL A 183 -2.28 -3.16 7.13
CA VAL A 183 -3.13 -2.32 6.28
C VAL A 183 -4.50 -2.09 6.93
N PRO A 184 -4.95 -0.83 7.15
CA PRO A 184 -6.21 -0.53 7.82
C PRO A 184 -7.44 -1.15 7.16
N ARG A 185 -7.53 -1.10 5.83
CA ARG A 185 -8.64 -1.67 5.07
C ARG A 185 -8.73 -3.19 5.29
N ASP A 186 -7.63 -3.89 5.06
CA ASP A 186 -7.56 -5.35 5.24
C ASP A 186 -7.83 -5.73 6.70
N TYR A 187 -7.35 -4.96 7.66
CA TYR A 187 -7.62 -5.19 9.09
C TYR A 187 -9.12 -5.14 9.40
N LEU A 188 -9.84 -4.13 8.89
CA LEU A 188 -11.29 -4.00 9.10
C LEU A 188 -12.08 -5.12 8.39
N VAL A 189 -11.73 -5.42 7.14
CA VAL A 189 -12.36 -6.50 6.35
C VAL A 189 -12.16 -7.85 7.03
N LEU A 190 -10.92 -8.16 7.43
CA LEU A 190 -10.59 -9.41 8.13
C LEU A 190 -11.24 -9.47 9.51
N ALA A 191 -11.33 -8.36 10.25
CA ALA A 191 -12.03 -8.30 11.53
C ALA A 191 -13.51 -8.67 11.37
N GLY A 192 -14.21 -8.08 10.38
CA GLY A 192 -15.60 -8.40 10.08
C GLY A 192 -15.82 -9.86 9.64
N SER A 193 -14.95 -10.37 8.76
CA SER A 193 -14.95 -11.77 8.33
C SER A 193 -14.70 -12.73 9.51
N SER A 194 -13.78 -12.38 10.41
CA SER A 194 -13.46 -13.18 11.60
C SER A 194 -14.62 -13.20 12.61
N ILE A 195 -15.33 -12.07 12.79
CA ILE A 195 -16.56 -12.01 13.60
C ILE A 195 -17.61 -12.97 13.00
N SER A 196 -17.83 -12.90 11.68
CA SER A 196 -18.80 -13.75 10.99
C SER A 196 -18.48 -15.24 11.12
N LYS A 197 -17.19 -15.61 11.07
CA LYS A 197 -16.73 -16.99 11.30
C LYS A 197 -16.94 -17.43 12.74
N ALA A 198 -16.60 -16.58 13.70
CA ALA A 198 -16.81 -16.88 15.12
C ALA A 198 -18.29 -17.08 15.45
N GLN A 199 -19.20 -16.29 14.86
CA GLN A 199 -20.66 -16.43 15.06
C GLN A 199 -21.21 -17.78 14.59
N ARG A 200 -20.63 -18.38 13.54
CA ARG A 200 -21.04 -19.70 13.01
C ARG A 200 -20.54 -20.86 13.87
N ARG A 201 -19.56 -20.63 14.75
CA ARG A 201 -18.98 -21.66 15.62
C ARG A 201 -19.83 -21.83 16.86
N GLN A 202 -20.26 -23.07 17.12
CA GLN A 202 -21.04 -23.40 18.31
C GLN A 202 -20.32 -22.94 19.59
N ASN A 203 -21.08 -22.32 20.50
CA ASN A 203 -20.62 -21.82 21.81
C ASN A 203 -19.46 -20.80 21.77
N SER A 204 -19.20 -20.16 20.62
CA SER A 204 -18.21 -19.10 20.54
C SER A 204 -18.76 -17.78 21.08
N LYS A 205 -18.10 -17.22 22.10
CA LYS A 205 -18.41 -15.87 22.62
C LYS A 205 -17.51 -14.78 22.07
N LEU A 206 -16.30 -15.14 21.63
CA LEU A 206 -15.26 -14.23 21.17
C LEU A 206 -14.55 -14.81 19.95
N VAL A 207 -14.09 -13.92 19.08
CA VAL A 207 -13.21 -14.25 17.95
C VAL A 207 -11.86 -14.71 18.48
N GLY A 208 -11.42 -15.89 18.01
CA GLY A 208 -10.12 -16.47 18.31
C GLY A 208 -9.17 -16.46 17.11
N VAL A 209 -7.92 -16.84 17.35
CA VAL A 209 -6.86 -16.95 16.33
C VAL A 209 -7.27 -17.85 15.16
N GLN A 210 -8.01 -18.92 15.44
CA GLN A 210 -8.49 -19.84 14.39
C GLN A 210 -9.48 -19.18 13.43
N ASP A 211 -10.35 -18.30 13.93
CA ASP A 211 -11.35 -17.61 13.11
C ASP A 211 -10.65 -16.61 12.18
N VAL A 212 -9.60 -15.93 12.69
CA VAL A 212 -8.73 -15.03 11.92
C VAL A 212 -7.93 -15.77 10.86
N ASN A 213 -7.30 -16.90 11.20
CA ASN A 213 -6.54 -17.70 10.23
C ASN A 213 -7.43 -18.17 9.09
N GLN A 214 -8.65 -18.60 9.39
CA GLN A 214 -9.60 -19.03 8.37
C GLN A 214 -10.08 -17.83 7.52
N ALA A 215 -10.31 -16.66 8.12
CA ALA A 215 -10.65 -15.44 7.37
C ALA A 215 -9.52 -15.02 6.42
N ALA A 216 -8.28 -15.06 6.88
CA ALA A 216 -7.10 -14.76 6.08
C ALA A 216 -6.91 -15.77 4.93
N GLY A 217 -7.15 -17.06 5.18
CA GLY A 217 -7.10 -18.10 4.15
C GLY A 217 -8.12 -17.86 3.03
N ASP A 218 -9.38 -17.57 3.37
CA ASP A 218 -10.43 -17.26 2.39
C ASP A 218 -10.10 -15.99 1.59
N ALA A 219 -9.63 -14.93 2.27
CA ALA A 219 -9.27 -13.67 1.63
C ALA A 219 -8.11 -13.83 0.62
N ALA A 220 -7.16 -14.73 0.89
CA ALA A 220 -6.09 -15.04 -0.06
C ALA A 220 -6.59 -15.65 -1.36
N GLN A 221 -7.55 -16.57 -1.27
CA GLN A 221 -8.08 -17.24 -2.46
C GLN A 221 -8.74 -16.21 -3.37
N VAL A 222 -9.46 -15.25 -2.79
CA VAL A 222 -10.03 -14.12 -3.53
C VAL A 222 -8.93 -13.26 -4.13
N LYS A 223 -7.90 -12.86 -3.35
CA LYS A 223 -6.78 -12.04 -3.87
C LYS A 223 -6.02 -12.72 -5.02
N LEU A 224 -5.81 -14.04 -4.94
CA LEU A 224 -5.16 -14.81 -6.00
C LEU A 224 -6.04 -14.87 -7.24
N GLN A 225 -7.36 -15.09 -7.08
CA GLN A 225 -8.30 -15.07 -8.20
C GLN A 225 -8.37 -13.68 -8.86
N GLU A 226 -8.43 -12.61 -8.07
CA GLU A 226 -8.40 -11.23 -8.58
C GLU A 226 -7.09 -10.95 -9.33
N LEU A 227 -5.95 -11.40 -8.80
CA LEU A 227 -4.66 -11.27 -9.48
C LEU A 227 -4.62 -12.08 -10.78
N GLU A 228 -5.26 -13.25 -10.83
CA GLU A 228 -5.41 -14.07 -12.04
C GLU A 228 -6.36 -13.43 -13.06
N ASP A 229 -7.43 -12.77 -12.61
CA ASP A 229 -8.38 -12.08 -13.48
C ASP A 229 -7.76 -10.79 -14.06
N ASP A 230 -6.96 -10.06 -13.28
CA ASP A 230 -6.18 -8.88 -13.72
C ASP A 230 -5.09 -9.23 -14.74
N MET A 231 -4.68 -10.51 -14.84
CA MET A 231 -3.79 -10.98 -15.92
C MET A 231 -4.36 -10.67 -17.31
N ALA A 232 -5.67 -10.48 -17.46
CA ALA A 232 -6.28 -10.14 -18.74
C ALA A 232 -5.85 -8.75 -19.27
N ALA A 233 -5.35 -7.86 -18.40
CA ALA A 233 -4.90 -6.51 -18.76
C ALA A 233 -3.37 -6.39 -18.93
N ASP A 234 -2.58 -7.16 -18.16
CA ASP A 234 -1.11 -7.23 -18.23
C ASP A 234 -0.62 -8.66 -17.90
N VAL A 235 -0.66 -9.53 -18.92
CA VAL A 235 -0.40 -10.98 -18.81
C VAL A 235 0.99 -11.28 -18.26
N ASP A 236 2.00 -10.53 -18.70
CA ASP A 236 3.41 -10.81 -18.37
C ASP A 236 3.73 -10.45 -16.93
N SER A 237 3.18 -9.33 -16.42
CA SER A 237 3.46 -8.86 -15.06
C SER A 237 2.83 -9.73 -13.98
N ALA A 238 1.56 -10.09 -14.15
CA ALA A 238 0.88 -10.93 -13.18
C ALA A 238 1.39 -12.39 -13.20
N THR A 239 1.74 -12.95 -14.37
CA THR A 239 2.38 -14.27 -14.47
C THR A 239 3.71 -14.31 -13.71
N ARG A 240 4.54 -13.28 -13.88
CA ARG A 240 5.83 -13.14 -13.18
C ARG A 240 5.64 -13.04 -11.67
N THR A 241 4.67 -12.23 -11.22
CA THR A 241 4.36 -12.07 -9.79
C THR A 241 3.91 -13.39 -9.15
N ILE A 242 2.95 -14.09 -9.77
CA ILE A 242 2.46 -15.39 -9.29
C ILE A 242 3.58 -16.44 -9.27
N SER A 243 4.42 -16.48 -10.31
CA SER A 243 5.55 -17.41 -10.38
C SER A 243 6.60 -17.09 -9.32
N GLY A 244 6.92 -15.81 -9.12
CA GLY A 244 7.79 -15.33 -8.05
C GLY A 244 7.29 -15.75 -6.67
N LEU A 245 5.99 -15.61 -6.41
CA LEU A 245 5.36 -16.08 -5.16
C LEU A 245 5.58 -17.58 -4.96
N LYS A 246 5.41 -18.40 -6.01
CA LYS A 246 5.62 -19.85 -5.93
C LYS A 246 7.06 -20.19 -5.55
N PHE A 247 8.06 -19.54 -6.14
CA PHE A 247 9.48 -19.74 -5.80
C PHE A 247 9.77 -19.36 -4.34
N ILE A 248 9.34 -18.17 -3.92
CA ILE A 248 9.58 -17.68 -2.55
C ILE A 248 8.88 -18.57 -1.52
N ARG A 249 7.63 -18.96 -1.80
CA ARG A 249 6.86 -19.86 -0.94
C ARG A 249 7.50 -21.25 -0.84
N ASN A 250 7.99 -21.81 -1.94
CA ASN A 250 8.70 -23.10 -1.93
C ASN A 250 9.99 -23.02 -1.11
N PHE A 251 10.80 -21.99 -1.33
CA PHE A 251 12.01 -21.76 -0.55
C PHE A 251 11.72 -21.67 0.95
N CYS A 252 10.74 -20.86 1.33
CA CYS A 252 10.36 -20.65 2.72
C CYS A 252 9.81 -21.94 3.35
N LEU A 253 8.74 -22.51 2.79
CA LEU A 253 7.97 -23.55 3.46
C LEU A 253 8.51 -24.97 3.24
N GLU A 254 9.12 -25.23 2.07
CA GLU A 254 9.53 -26.57 1.66
C GLU A 254 11.04 -26.81 1.82
N GLU A 255 11.87 -25.87 1.39
CA GLU A 255 13.33 -26.04 1.41
C GLU A 255 13.93 -25.72 2.79
N THR A 256 13.45 -24.65 3.43
CA THR A 256 14.08 -24.11 4.65
C THR A 256 13.24 -24.28 5.90
N SER A 257 11.92 -24.49 5.76
CA SER A 257 10.96 -24.55 6.86
C SER A 257 10.88 -23.25 7.68
N PHE A 258 10.88 -22.10 7.02
CA PHE A 258 10.65 -20.76 7.59
C PHE A 258 9.43 -20.07 6.97
N THR A 259 8.89 -19.09 7.66
CA THR A 259 7.83 -18.19 7.13
C THR A 259 8.37 -16.82 6.70
N TYR A 260 9.67 -16.62 6.87
CA TYR A 260 10.38 -15.38 6.60
C TYR A 260 11.76 -15.69 6.04
N PHE A 261 12.35 -14.73 5.34
CA PHE A 261 13.61 -14.87 4.63
C PHE A 261 14.36 -13.54 4.58
N LEU A 262 15.64 -13.59 4.22
CA LEU A 262 16.49 -12.42 4.08
C LEU A 262 16.92 -12.22 2.64
N ILE A 263 17.04 -10.96 2.20
CA ILE A 263 17.69 -10.59 0.94
C ILE A 263 18.87 -9.68 1.27
N ARG A 264 20.06 -10.03 0.79
CA ARG A 264 21.27 -9.23 1.00
C ARG A 264 21.20 -7.95 0.18
N TYR A 265 21.65 -6.84 0.77
CA TYR A 265 21.71 -5.54 0.08
C TYR A 265 22.51 -5.63 -1.22
N ARG A 266 23.67 -6.30 -1.16
CA ARG A 266 24.52 -6.51 -2.35
C ARG A 266 23.78 -7.24 -3.47
N ASP A 267 22.97 -8.23 -3.13
CA ASP A 267 22.22 -9.00 -4.13
C ASP A 267 21.16 -8.12 -4.80
N LYS A 268 20.46 -7.30 -4.01
CA LYS A 268 19.53 -6.26 -4.50
C LYS A 268 20.21 -5.24 -5.41
N GLU A 269 21.41 -4.77 -5.05
CA GLU A 269 22.19 -3.81 -5.82
C GLU A 269 22.70 -4.40 -7.14
N ASP A 270 23.17 -5.65 -7.09
CA ASP A 270 23.71 -6.37 -8.26
C ASP A 270 22.58 -6.84 -9.20
N ASN A 271 21.38 -7.13 -8.68
CA ASN A 271 20.25 -7.70 -9.43
C ASN A 271 18.94 -6.89 -9.30
N PRO A 272 18.90 -5.60 -9.68
CA PRO A 272 17.74 -4.73 -9.47
C PRO A 272 16.49 -5.19 -10.22
N HIS A 273 16.66 -5.80 -11.40
CA HIS A 273 15.54 -6.34 -12.20
C HIS A 273 14.89 -7.56 -11.55
N LEU A 274 15.66 -8.43 -10.88
CA LEU A 274 15.11 -9.57 -10.12
C LEU A 274 14.49 -9.10 -8.81
N TYR A 275 15.07 -8.06 -8.20
CA TYR A 275 14.49 -7.44 -7.02
C TYR A 275 13.12 -6.81 -7.29
N ASN A 276 12.83 -6.39 -8.53
CA ASN A 276 11.49 -5.91 -8.88
C ASN A 276 10.40 -6.97 -8.65
N ILE A 277 10.72 -8.27 -8.78
CA ILE A 277 9.75 -9.33 -8.46
C ILE A 277 9.40 -9.32 -6.97
N ILE A 278 10.38 -9.00 -6.11
CA ILE A 278 10.16 -8.85 -4.67
C ILE A 278 9.30 -7.61 -4.38
N THR A 279 9.52 -6.51 -5.11
CA THR A 279 8.64 -5.35 -4.99
C THR A 279 7.24 -5.68 -5.45
N ASP A 280 7.05 -6.29 -6.63
CA ASP A 280 5.73 -6.67 -7.14
C ASP A 280 4.95 -7.50 -6.09
N LEU A 281 5.62 -8.42 -5.39
CA LEU A 281 5.04 -9.21 -4.30
C LEU A 281 4.67 -8.41 -3.04
N LEU A 282 5.42 -7.35 -2.68
CA LEU A 282 5.05 -6.42 -1.61
C LEU A 282 3.79 -5.64 -1.98
N ASP A 283 3.68 -5.26 -3.24
CA ASP A 283 2.67 -4.35 -3.76
C ASP A 283 1.30 -5.04 -3.76
N VAL A 284 1.28 -6.31 -4.18
CA VAL A 284 0.11 -7.20 -4.07
C VAL A 284 -0.05 -7.80 -2.66
N ARG A 285 0.81 -7.44 -1.71
CA ARG A 285 0.77 -7.85 -0.29
C ARG A 285 0.84 -9.36 -0.10
N MET A 286 1.62 -10.05 -0.93
CA MET A 286 1.90 -11.48 -0.79
C MET A 286 3.10 -11.75 0.12
N ILE A 287 3.93 -10.72 0.34
CA ILE A 287 4.99 -10.68 1.36
C ILE A 287 4.98 -9.33 2.07
N HIS A 288 5.63 -9.25 3.23
CA HIS A 288 5.72 -8.06 4.07
C HIS A 288 7.16 -7.79 4.49
N LEU A 289 7.60 -6.53 4.41
CA LEU A 289 8.89 -6.10 4.95
C LEU A 289 8.82 -5.99 6.49
N ILE A 290 9.63 -6.78 7.19
CA ILE A 290 9.69 -6.83 8.64
C ILE A 290 10.85 -6.01 9.20
N ASP A 291 11.98 -5.95 8.49
CA ASP A 291 13.11 -5.11 8.87
C ASP A 291 13.90 -4.71 7.64
N SER A 292 14.12 -3.40 7.48
CA SER A 292 14.84 -2.85 6.34
C SER A 292 16.34 -3.12 6.34
N GLY A 293 16.96 -3.58 7.43
CA GLY A 293 18.40 -3.73 7.45
C GLY A 293 18.96 -4.32 8.73
N VAL A 294 19.00 -5.64 8.77
CA VAL A 294 19.64 -6.44 9.80
C VAL A 294 21.08 -6.73 9.40
N SER A 295 22.07 -6.30 10.20
CA SER A 295 23.48 -6.60 9.92
C SER A 295 23.77 -8.10 10.09
N ASP A 296 24.83 -8.63 9.51
CA ASP A 296 25.32 -9.98 9.82
C ASP A 296 26.04 -10.01 11.19
N ALA A 297 26.03 -11.15 11.89
CA ALA A 297 26.69 -11.32 13.19
C ALA A 297 28.20 -11.59 13.08
N HIS A 298 28.62 -12.16 11.95
CA HIS A 298 29.96 -12.67 11.67
C HIS A 298 30.65 -11.92 10.53
N ALA A 299 29.93 -11.14 9.73
CA ALA A 299 30.47 -10.29 8.66
C ALA A 299 30.10 -8.81 8.83
N ALA A 300 31.01 -8.02 9.39
CA ALA A 300 30.83 -6.57 9.49
C ALA A 300 30.59 -5.94 8.10
N GLY A 301 29.59 -5.07 8.00
CA GLY A 301 29.24 -4.37 6.75
C GLY A 301 28.23 -5.11 5.85
N GLN A 302 27.95 -6.39 6.10
CA GLN A 302 26.87 -7.09 5.38
C GLN A 302 25.53 -6.81 6.05
N ARG A 303 24.55 -6.35 5.26
CA ARG A 303 23.18 -6.09 5.71
C ARG A 303 22.19 -6.80 4.81
N SER A 304 21.07 -7.19 5.40
CA SER A 304 19.98 -7.82 4.70
C SER A 304 18.65 -7.20 5.09
N GLU A 305 17.75 -7.08 4.13
CA GLU A 305 16.33 -6.85 4.38
C GLU A 305 15.68 -8.16 4.81
N VAL A 306 14.66 -8.08 5.66
CA VAL A 306 13.95 -9.24 6.18
C VAL A 306 12.50 -9.17 5.75
N TYR A 307 12.07 -10.18 5.02
CA TYR A 307 10.73 -10.32 4.48
C TYR A 307 10.02 -11.50 5.11
N MET A 308 8.71 -11.41 5.25
CA MET A 308 7.86 -12.49 5.72
C MET A 308 6.78 -12.76 4.69
N LEU A 309 6.46 -14.03 4.47
CA LEU A 309 5.28 -14.40 3.68
C LEU A 309 4.02 -13.77 4.30
N ASP A 310 3.05 -13.41 3.47
CA ASP A 310 1.74 -13.07 3.99
C ASP A 310 1.15 -14.26 4.75
N LEU A 311 0.41 -13.97 5.83
CA LEU A 311 -0.16 -15.00 6.69
C LEU A 311 -0.93 -16.05 5.89
N SER A 312 -1.67 -15.60 4.89
CA SER A 312 -2.50 -16.45 4.07
C SER A 312 -1.73 -17.54 3.32
N GLN A 313 -0.45 -17.32 3.02
CA GLN A 313 0.41 -18.25 2.30
C GLN A 313 0.76 -19.50 3.11
N PHE A 314 0.53 -19.45 4.43
CA PHE A 314 0.86 -20.52 5.36
C PHE A 314 -0.18 -20.74 6.48
N SER A 315 -1.36 -20.10 6.43
CA SER A 315 -2.44 -20.27 7.43
C SER A 315 -3.51 -21.30 7.02
N GLY A 316 -3.75 -21.50 5.72
CA GLY A 316 -4.82 -22.37 5.20
C GLY A 316 -4.46 -23.85 5.09
N SER A 317 -3.18 -24.19 4.98
CA SER A 317 -2.71 -25.57 5.06
C SER A 317 -2.38 -25.91 6.52
N ARG A 318 -2.62 -27.16 6.93
CA ARG A 318 -2.04 -27.67 8.18
C ARG A 318 -0.53 -27.50 8.08
N LEU A 319 0.02 -26.44 8.69
CA LEU A 319 1.46 -26.17 8.75
C LEU A 319 2.19 -27.49 9.05
N LYS A 320 3.19 -27.81 8.22
CA LYS A 320 4.06 -28.95 8.48
C LYS A 320 4.69 -28.81 9.87
N GLN A 321 5.02 -29.94 10.49
CA GLN A 321 5.74 -29.93 11.77
C GLN A 321 7.11 -29.28 11.56
N GLY A 322 7.56 -28.50 12.54
CA GLY A 322 8.93 -27.99 12.56
C GLY A 322 9.17 -26.71 11.76
N ILE A 323 8.13 -26.04 11.25
CA ILE A 323 8.27 -24.74 10.57
C ILE A 323 8.56 -23.65 11.61
N GLN A 324 9.60 -22.85 11.36
CA GLN A 324 9.91 -21.64 12.12
C GLN A 324 9.01 -20.49 11.67
N VAL A 325 8.07 -20.13 12.54
CA VAL A 325 7.07 -19.10 12.31
C VAL A 325 7.48 -17.80 12.97
N LEU A 326 7.56 -16.73 12.19
CA LEU A 326 7.58 -15.36 12.70
C LEU A 326 6.14 -14.92 12.96
N ASP A 327 5.89 -14.39 14.14
CA ASP A 327 4.56 -14.04 14.63
C ASP A 327 4.63 -12.75 15.46
N PHE A 328 3.48 -12.19 15.81
CA PHE A 328 3.39 -11.05 16.72
C PHE A 328 2.58 -11.41 17.96
N SER A 329 3.08 -10.99 19.12
CA SER A 329 2.34 -11.11 20.38
C SER A 329 2.60 -9.89 21.26
N GLY A 330 1.53 -9.23 21.68
CA GLY A 330 1.61 -8.05 22.53
C GLY A 330 2.47 -6.92 21.93
N GLY A 331 2.42 -6.75 20.60
CA GLY A 331 3.23 -5.76 19.89
C GLY A 331 4.72 -6.11 19.78
N LYS A 332 5.11 -7.36 20.03
CA LYS A 332 6.50 -7.83 19.93
C LYS A 332 6.64 -8.91 18.87
N ILE A 333 7.82 -8.94 18.24
CA ILE A 333 8.21 -10.03 17.33
C ILE A 333 8.45 -11.30 18.14
N VAL A 334 7.85 -12.39 17.70
CA VAL A 334 7.96 -13.71 18.30
C VAL A 334 8.36 -14.70 17.22
N SER A 335 9.29 -15.60 17.54
CA SER A 335 9.68 -16.70 16.68
C SER A 335 9.41 -18.01 17.40
N ARG A 336 8.62 -18.89 16.77
CA ARG A 336 8.17 -20.15 17.35
C ARG A 336 8.19 -21.27 16.33
N LYS A 337 8.43 -22.49 16.79
CA LYS A 337 8.46 -23.66 15.91
C LYS A 337 7.15 -24.45 16.00
N THR A 338 6.51 -24.72 14.88
CA THR A 338 5.18 -25.35 14.84
C THR A 338 5.21 -26.77 15.43
N ARG A 339 4.19 -27.09 16.25
CA ARG A 339 3.99 -28.43 16.83
C ARG A 339 5.21 -28.99 17.57
N THR A 340 5.94 -28.11 18.26
CA THR A 340 7.02 -28.47 19.17
C THR A 340 6.72 -27.93 20.57
N ALA A 341 7.34 -28.52 21.59
CA ALA A 341 7.30 -28.01 22.96
C ALA A 341 8.32 -26.89 23.22
N GLU A 342 9.09 -26.50 22.19
CA GLU A 342 10.10 -25.45 22.32
C GLU A 342 9.44 -24.12 22.68
N PRO A 343 9.95 -23.39 23.68
CA PRO A 343 9.41 -22.10 24.04
C PRO A 343 9.62 -21.09 22.91
N ALA A 344 8.63 -20.24 22.69
CA ALA A 344 8.73 -19.17 21.70
C ALA A 344 9.81 -18.15 22.12
N LYS A 345 10.66 -17.74 21.18
CA LYS A 345 11.63 -16.67 21.38
C LYS A 345 10.93 -15.32 21.15
N THR A 346 10.91 -14.47 22.16
CA THR A 346 10.28 -13.14 22.05
C THR A 346 11.36 -12.05 22.03
N GLY A 347 11.27 -11.13 21.08
CA GLY A 347 12.15 -9.97 20.97
C GLY A 347 11.76 -8.88 21.97
N HIS A 348 12.25 -8.94 23.21
CA HIS A 348 12.02 -7.89 24.21
C HIS A 348 12.98 -6.71 24.07
N THR A 349 14.11 -6.91 23.39
CA THR A 349 15.14 -5.89 23.16
C THR A 349 15.52 -5.87 21.67
N PRO A 350 16.06 -4.76 21.14
CA PRO A 350 16.51 -4.69 19.75
C PRO A 350 17.50 -5.80 19.39
N ARG A 351 18.41 -6.18 20.30
CA ARG A 351 19.36 -7.28 20.09
C ARG A 351 18.67 -8.63 19.94
N GLN A 352 17.64 -8.91 20.73
CA GLN A 352 16.87 -10.15 20.62
C GLN A 352 16.04 -10.19 19.34
N VAL A 353 15.44 -9.05 18.95
CA VAL A 353 14.73 -8.93 17.66
C VAL A 353 15.70 -9.24 16.51
N ILE A 354 16.85 -8.57 16.47
CA ILE A 354 17.89 -8.82 15.48
C ILE A 354 18.32 -10.29 15.48
N SER A 355 18.53 -10.90 16.66
CA SER A 355 18.89 -12.32 16.76
C SER A 355 17.81 -13.25 16.21
N ILE A 356 16.53 -12.93 16.36
CA ILE A 356 15.41 -13.69 15.78
C ILE A 356 15.44 -13.56 14.26
N LEU A 357 15.56 -12.33 13.75
CA LEU A 357 15.49 -12.06 12.32
C LEU A 357 16.69 -12.64 11.55
N ARG A 358 17.90 -12.57 12.12
CA ARG A 358 19.11 -13.19 11.55
C ARG A 358 19.05 -14.71 11.41
N ALA A 359 18.20 -15.37 12.20
CA ALA A 359 18.08 -16.82 12.14
C ALA A 359 17.34 -17.29 10.87
N GLY A 360 16.73 -16.37 10.11
CA GLY A 360 16.08 -16.70 8.85
C GLY A 360 17.06 -17.15 7.76
N PRO A 361 16.57 -17.87 6.75
CA PRO A 361 17.36 -18.27 5.60
C PRO A 361 17.53 -17.08 4.63
N THR A 362 18.69 -17.02 3.95
CA THR A 362 18.92 -16.01 2.90
C THR A 362 18.43 -16.52 1.57
N PHE A 363 17.53 -15.77 0.93
CA PHE A 363 17.10 -16.00 -0.44
C PHE A 363 18.03 -15.26 -1.40
N GLU A 364 18.46 -15.94 -2.47
CA GLU A 364 19.33 -15.37 -3.48
C GLU A 364 18.49 -15.00 -4.71
N LEU A 365 18.52 -13.73 -5.10
CA LEU A 365 17.74 -13.21 -6.23
C LEU A 365 18.02 -13.94 -7.56
N PRO A 366 19.24 -14.41 -7.87
CA PRO A 366 19.49 -15.19 -9.10
C PRO A 366 18.60 -16.41 -9.28
N ARG A 367 17.97 -16.92 -8.21
CA ARG A 367 16.96 -17.99 -8.29
C ARG A 367 15.70 -17.60 -9.07
N LEU A 368 15.46 -16.30 -9.26
CA LEU A 368 14.35 -15.76 -10.03
C LEU A 368 14.74 -15.41 -11.47
N SER A 369 15.96 -15.74 -11.91
CA SER A 369 16.46 -15.39 -13.25
C SER A 369 15.60 -15.94 -14.39
N GLU A 370 14.96 -17.10 -14.20
CA GLU A 370 14.03 -17.70 -15.17
C GLU A 370 12.74 -16.89 -15.37
N LEU A 371 12.44 -15.94 -14.47
CA LEU A 371 11.25 -15.09 -14.50
C LEU A 371 11.52 -13.67 -14.99
N ALA A 372 12.79 -13.31 -15.21
CA ALA A 372 13.14 -12.01 -15.73
C ALA A 372 12.66 -11.88 -17.18
N PRO A 373 12.05 -10.75 -17.58
CA PRO A 373 11.82 -10.47 -18.99
C PRO A 373 13.17 -10.47 -19.73
N GLN A 374 13.24 -11.13 -20.90
CA GLN A 374 14.42 -11.12 -21.77
C GLN A 374 14.71 -9.72 -22.32
#